data_AF-A0A1I1CQF6-F1
#
_entry.id   AF-A0A1I1CQF6-F1
#
_cell.length_a   1.000
_cell.length_b   1.000
_cell.length_c   1.000
_cell.angle_alpha   90.00
_cell.angle_beta   90.00
_cell.angle_gamma   90.00
#
_symmetry.space_group_name_H-M   'P 1'
#
loop_
_entity.id
_entity.type
_entity.pdbx_description
1 polymer ?
#
loop_
_entity_poly.entity_id
_entity_poly.type
_entity_poly.pdbx_seq_one_letter_code
_entity_poly.pdbx_strand_id
1 'polypeptide(L)' 'MFDRMETRHIWINVMKLPLRYREVLLLEIHYQLSIQEMAKMLNVAEGTIKSRLHRARKRLSTLLQLEPEGGIDD' A
#
# COMPACT_ATOMS: atom_id res chain seq x y z
N MET A 1 13.79 18.16 1.42
CA MET A 1 14.19 17.13 2.39
C MET A 1 12.93 16.75 3.14
N PHE A 2 12.39 15.54 2.93
CA PHE A 2 11.17 15.12 3.66
C PHE A 2 11.43 15.23 5.17
N ASP A 3 10.48 15.80 5.90
CA ASP A 3 10.59 15.91 7.34
C ASP A 3 10.59 14.49 7.94
N ARG A 4 11.52 14.25 8.88
CA ARG A 4 11.57 12.98 9.63
C ARG A 4 10.26 12.73 10.37
N MET A 5 9.55 13.77 10.77
CA MET A 5 8.24 13.68 11.41
C MET A 5 7.15 13.21 10.44
N GLU A 6 7.13 13.75 9.22
CA GLU A 6 6.16 13.37 8.17
C GLU A 6 6.34 11.91 7.75
N THR A 7 7.59 11.49 7.52
CA THR A 7 7.92 10.08 7.21
C THR A 7 7.45 9.15 8.32
N ARG A 8 7.68 9.53 9.59
CA ARG A 8 7.25 8.74 10.75
C ARG A 8 5.72 8.63 10.83
N HIS A 9 5.00 9.70 10.54
CA HIS A 9 3.54 9.71 10.55
C HIS A 9 2.95 8.76 9.48
N ILE A 10 3.51 8.75 8.27
CA ILE A 10 3.10 7.82 7.21
C ILE A 10 3.31 6.37 7.67
N TRP A 11 4.49 6.05 8.20
CA TRP A 11 4.80 4.69 8.66
C TRP A 11 3.89 4.20 9.80
N ILE A 12 3.52 5.08 10.74
CA ILE A 12 2.56 4.74 11.80
C ILE A 12 1.21 4.33 11.19
N ASN A 13 0.74 5.02 10.15
CA ASN A 13 -0.53 4.70 9.50
C ASN A 13 -0.44 3.43 8.63
N VAL A 14 0.68 3.19 7.95
CA VAL A 14 0.94 1.90 7.27
C VAL A 14 0.85 0.74 8.26
N MET A 15 1.40 0.90 9.47
CA MET A 15 1.33 -0.13 10.51
C MET A 15 -0.07 -0.34 11.09
N LYS A 16 -1.04 0.57 10.87
CA LYS A 16 -2.45 0.35 11.25
C LYS A 16 -3.23 -0.46 10.22
N LEU A 17 -2.70 -0.64 9.01
CA LEU A 17 -3.40 -1.43 7.99
C LEU A 17 -3.48 -2.90 8.40
N PRO A 18 -4.59 -3.60 8.05
CA PRO A 18 -4.66 -5.06 8.14
C PRO A 18 -3.45 -5.72 7.47
N LEU A 19 -2.96 -6.83 8.04
CA LEU A 19 -1.73 -7.50 7.63
C LEU A 19 -1.63 -7.69 6.10
N ARG A 20 -2.70 -8.20 5.48
CA ARG A 20 -2.77 -8.46 4.03
C ARG A 20 -2.60 -7.23 3.12
N TYR A 21 -2.84 -6.03 3.65
CA TYR A 21 -2.68 -4.76 2.93
C TYR A 21 -1.35 -4.10 3.25
N ARG A 22 -0.91 -4.25 4.49
CA ARG A 22 0.41 -3.80 4.94
C ARG A 22 1.54 -4.54 4.22
N GLU A 23 1.42 -5.87 4.09
CA GLU A 23 2.45 -6.70 3.48
C GLU A 23 2.74 -6.28 2.02
N VAL A 24 1.70 -6.06 1.21
CA VAL A 24 1.87 -5.70 -0.20
C VAL A 24 2.46 -4.30 -0.37
N LEU A 25 2.10 -3.35 0.49
CA LEU A 25 2.71 -2.01 0.48
C LEU A 25 4.17 -2.05 0.93
N LEU A 26 4.51 -2.88 1.91
CA LEU A 26 5.89 -3.04 2.37
C LEU A 26 6.76 -3.65 1.26
N LEU A 27 6.27 -4.71 0.61
CA LEU A 27 6.97 -5.36 -0.48
C LEU A 27 7.18 -4.43 -1.69
N GLU A 28 6.18 -3.60 -2.01
CA GLU A 28 6.30 -2.61 -3.10
C GLU A 28 7.21 -1.43 -2.73
N ILE A 29 6.99 -0.77 -1.58
CA ILE A 29 7.63 0.52 -1.28
C ILE A 29 9.02 0.32 -0.65
N HIS A 30 9.16 -0.64 0.25
CA HIS A 30 10.40 -0.87 0.97
C HIS A 30 11.32 -1.84 0.24
N TYR A 31 10.77 -2.93 -0.29
CA TYR A 31 11.55 -3.97 -0.97
C TYR A 31 11.57 -3.83 -2.49
N GLN A 32 10.80 -2.89 -3.07
CA GLN A 32 10.75 -2.61 -4.51
C GLN A 32 10.48 -3.84 -5.39
N LEU A 33 9.71 -4.79 -4.87
CA LEU A 33 9.35 -5.99 -5.62
C LEU A 33 8.30 -5.68 -6.68
N SER A 34 8.39 -6.36 -7.81
CA SER A 34 7.35 -6.38 -8.85
C SER A 34 6.10 -7.15 -8.39
N ILE A 35 4.98 -6.94 -9.09
CA ILE A 35 3.73 -7.69 -8.87
C ILE A 35 3.95 -9.20 -8.97
N GLN A 36 4.76 -9.64 -9.94
CA GLN A 36 5.09 -11.05 -10.15
C GLN A 36 5.92 -11.63 -9.00
N GLU A 37 6.93 -10.90 -8.51
CA GLU A 37 7.75 -11.34 -7.37
C GLU A 37 6.93 -11.40 -6.08
N MET A 38 6.07 -10.41 -5.84
CA MET A 38 5.15 -10.42 -4.70
C MET A 38 4.16 -11.59 -4.77
N ALA A 39 3.59 -11.86 -5.95
CA ALA A 39 2.66 -12.97 -6.16
C ALA A 39 3.34 -14.32 -5.85
N LYS A 40 4.57 -14.50 -6.34
CA LYS A 40 5.38 -15.70 -6.05
C LYS A 40 5.74 -15.81 -4.57
N MET A 41 6.17 -14.72 -3.94
CA MET A 41 6.58 -14.70 -2.54
C MET A 41 5.42 -14.98 -1.57
N LEU A 42 4.25 -14.40 -1.84
CA LEU A 42 3.05 -14.55 -1.01
C LEU A 42 2.20 -15.76 -1.40
N ASN A 43 2.57 -16.50 -2.45
CA ASN A 43 1.85 -17.63 -3.01
C ASN A 43 0.37 -17.30 -3.32
N VAL A 44 0.14 -16.21 -4.05
CA VAL A 44 -1.19 -15.75 -4.50
C VAL A 44 -1.17 -15.31 -5.95
N ALA A 45 -2.34 -15.19 -6.58
CA ALA A 45 -2.43 -14.68 -7.95
C ALA A 45 -2.05 -13.18 -8.06
N GLU A 46 -1.47 -12.77 -9.19
CA GLU A 46 -1.15 -11.35 -9.45
C GLU A 46 -2.37 -10.42 -9.33
N GLY A 47 -3.56 -10.88 -9.76
CA GLY A 47 -4.81 -10.14 -9.59
C GLY A 47 -5.17 -9.90 -8.10
N THR A 48 -4.75 -10.81 -7.22
CA THR A 48 -4.89 -10.63 -5.76
C THR A 48 -3.92 -9.57 -5.26
N ILE A 49 -2.67 -9.53 -5.75
CA ILE A 49 -1.71 -8.46 -5.43
C ILE A 49 -2.25 -7.10 -5.87
N LYS A 50 -2.67 -6.97 -7.14
CA LYS A 50 -3.25 -5.72 -7.69
C LYS A 50 -4.42 -5.22 -6.86
N SER A 51 -5.39 -6.09 -6.56
CA SER A 51 -6.57 -5.72 -5.78
C SER A 51 -6.26 -5.44 -4.30
N ARG A 52 -5.25 -6.11 -3.70
CA ARG A 52 -4.76 -5.79 -2.35
C ARG A 52 -4.08 -4.42 -2.33
N LEU A 53 -3.21 -4.11 -3.29
CA LEU A 53 -2.54 -2.81 -3.40
C LEU A 53 -3.54 -1.67 -3.56
N HIS A 54 -4.50 -1.80 -4.48
CA HIS A 54 -5.54 -0.80 -4.68
C HIS A 54 -6.30 -0.51 -3.37
N ARG A 55 -6.78 -1.56 -2.69
CA ARG A 55 -7.47 -1.42 -1.40
C ARG A 55 -6.56 -0.90 -0.28
N ALA A 56 -5.28 -1.27 -0.28
CA ALA A 56 -4.29 -0.80 0.69
C ALA A 56 -4.06 0.71 0.55
N ARG A 57 -3.86 1.20 -0.68
CA ARG A 57 -3.69 2.63 -0.98
C ARG A 57 -4.94 3.44 -0.64
N LYS A 58 -6.14 2.95 -1.03
CA LYS A 58 -7.40 3.60 -0.67
C LYS A 58 -7.57 3.73 0.85
N ARG A 59 -7.30 2.67 1.60
CA ARG A 59 -7.34 2.70 3.07
C ARG A 59 -6.30 3.63 3.68
N LEU A 60 -5.09 3.66 3.12
CA LEU A 60 -4.02 4.54 3.59
C LEU A 60 -4.36 6.01 3.34
N SER A 61 -4.92 6.35 2.17
CA SER A 61 -5.43 7.69 1.87
C SER A 61 -6.49 8.11 2.88
N THR A 62 -7.46 7.24 3.20
CA THR A 62 -8.46 7.53 4.24
C THR A 62 -7.82 7.76 5.62
N LEU A 63 -6.82 6.95 6.02
CA LEU A 63 -6.11 7.13 7.29
C LEU A 63 -5.31 8.43 7.34
N LEU A 64 -4.80 8.88 6.20
CA LEU A 64 -4.03 10.11 6.06
C LEU A 64 -4.90 11.35 5.76
N GLN A 65 -6.23 11.18 5.68
CA GLN A 65 -7.17 12.24 5.29
C GLN A 65 -6.80 12.91 3.97
N LEU A 66 -6.24 12.14 3.04
CA LEU A 66 -5.97 12.61 1.68
C LEU A 66 -7.29 12.59 0.92
N GLU A 67 -7.67 13.74 0.35
CA GLU A 67 -8.77 13.81 -0.60
C GLU A 67 -8.54 12.77 -1.70
N PRO A 68 -9.55 11.99 -2.08
CA PRO A 68 -9.41 11.09 -3.22
C PRO A 68 -9.18 11.94 -4.47
N GLU A 69 -7.93 11.97 -4.95
CA GLU A 69 -7.57 12.43 -6.29
C GLU A 69 -8.55 11.76 -7.27
N GLY A 70 -9.39 12.57 -7.91
CA GLY A 70 -10.56 12.12 -8.68
C GLY A 70 -10.23 10.92 -9.57
N GLY A 71 -10.84 9.78 -9.25
CA GLY A 71 -10.83 8.59 -10.09
C GLY A 71 -12.20 8.47 -10.75
N ILE A 72 -12.24 8.80 -12.04
CA ILE A 72 -13.29 8.39 -12.96
C ILE A 72 -13.46 6.87 -12.79
N ASP A 73 -14.67 6.47 -12.41
CA ASP A 73 -15.08 5.08 -12.41
C ASP A 73 -15.09 4.58 -13.87
N ASP A 74 -14.23 3.60 -14.16
CA ASP A 74 -14.32 2.73 -15.34
C ASP A 74 -15.44 1.69 -15.16
#